data_AF-A0A0C2DTX7-F1
#
_entry.id   AF-A0A0C2DTX7-F1
#
_cell.length_a   1.000
_cell.length_b   1.000
_cell.length_c   1.000
_cell.angle_alpha   90.00
_cell.angle_beta   90.00
_cell.angle_gamma   90.00
#
_symmetry.space_group_name_H-M   'P 1'
#
loop_
_entity.id
_entity.type
_entity.pdbx_description
1 polymer ?
#
loop_
_entity_poly.entity_id
_entity_poly.type
_entity_poly.pdbx_seq_one_letter_code
_entity_poly.pdbx_strand_id
1 'polypeptide(L)'
;MGEGMDRVGGGGFLRLRRPSSLRKIGQGAASFCGSVTHTISVAVIVFELTGQLMHILPVMIAVLVANIVCSYFQPSIYDSIILIKELPYLPEVSHCSHEFHNIVAEQIMVTDVKYIWKGMTYFQMKSVIESNRRLRSFPVVLDQDSRILLGSVSRKVLSDLVENKVGDQARRQEALRRLRNAVFSQESRNLSSASVEYHTDRELAKQLTLQRFSSAHLSLLGKKSRSRSEGRGDCSKLLHSAGMDGSCG
;
A
#
# COMPACT_ATOMS: atom_id res chain seq x y z
N MET A 1 27.12 59.09 -43.35
CA MET A 1 27.64 57.84 -43.94
C MET A 1 27.25 56.72 -42.99
N GLY A 2 26.15 55.98 -43.13
CA GLY A 2 25.33 55.73 -44.31
C GLY A 2 24.94 54.25 -44.26
N GLU A 3 24.00 53.90 -43.37
CA GLU A 3 23.60 52.50 -43.15
C GLU A 3 22.71 52.02 -44.30
N GLY A 4 23.27 51.16 -45.17
CA GLY A 4 22.52 50.46 -46.19
C GLY A 4 21.86 49.20 -45.63
N MET A 5 20.53 49.20 -45.51
CA MET A 5 19.75 48.02 -45.11
C MET A 5 19.28 47.23 -46.34
N ASP A 6 20.15 46.37 -46.87
CA ASP A 6 19.76 45.40 -47.90
C ASP A 6 19.05 44.20 -47.27
N ARG A 7 17.71 44.23 -47.30
CA ARG A 7 16.86 43.03 -47.22
C ARG A 7 16.54 42.56 -48.64
N VAL A 8 17.11 41.43 -49.05
CA VAL A 8 16.58 40.61 -50.16
C VAL A 8 16.29 39.22 -49.63
N GLY A 9 15.04 38.76 -49.80
CA GLY A 9 14.60 37.44 -49.37
C GLY A 9 14.88 36.38 -50.44
N GLY A 10 15.16 35.16 -49.99
CA GLY A 10 15.35 33.98 -50.84
C GLY A 10 15.79 32.80 -49.98
N GLY A 11 15.12 31.65 -50.11
CA GLY A 11 15.36 30.49 -49.25
C GLY A 11 16.78 29.95 -49.40
N GLY A 12 17.59 30.08 -48.34
CA GLY A 12 18.96 29.60 -48.32
C GLY A 12 19.56 29.74 -46.92
N PHE A 13 20.14 28.65 -46.41
CA PHE A 13 20.80 28.56 -45.12
C PHE A 13 21.72 29.77 -44.86
N LEU A 14 21.36 30.62 -43.89
CA LEU A 14 21.99 31.93 -43.61
C LEU A 14 23.47 31.78 -43.19
N ARG A 15 24.36 31.66 -44.17
CA ARG A 15 25.81 31.63 -43.97
C ARG A 15 26.34 33.03 -43.72
N LEU A 16 25.93 33.61 -42.59
CA LEU A 16 26.27 34.96 -42.16
C LEU A 16 27.80 35.09 -42.03
N ARG A 17 28.45 35.69 -43.03
CA ARG A 17 29.90 35.90 -43.09
C ARG A 17 30.30 37.02 -42.12
N ARG A 18 30.14 36.77 -40.81
CA ARG A 18 30.44 37.72 -39.74
C ARG A 18 31.87 38.27 -39.89
N PRO A 19 32.10 39.58 -39.66
CA PRO A 19 33.43 40.17 -39.71
C PRO A 19 34.40 39.45 -38.76
N SER A 20 35.66 39.35 -39.17
CA SER A 20 36.73 38.64 -38.45
C SER A 20 36.92 39.10 -37.01
N SER A 21 36.60 40.36 -36.70
CA SER A 21 36.60 40.93 -35.35
C SER A 21 35.59 40.26 -34.41
N LEU A 22 34.34 40.01 -34.87
CA LEU A 22 33.32 39.33 -34.06
C LEU A 22 33.68 37.87 -33.77
N ARG A 23 34.42 37.21 -34.69
CA ARG A 23 34.89 35.84 -34.46
C ARG A 23 35.85 35.77 -33.27
N LYS A 24 36.66 36.81 -32.99
CA LYS A 24 37.60 36.79 -31.85
C LYS A 24 36.89 36.91 -30.50
N ILE A 25 35.85 37.76 -30.43
CA ILE A 25 35.07 37.99 -29.21
C ILE A 25 34.36 36.69 -28.76
N GLY A 26 33.76 35.96 -29.70
CA GLY A 26 33.10 34.68 -29.41
C GLY A 26 34.05 33.62 -28.83
N GLN A 27 35.33 33.64 -29.20
CA GLN A 27 36.33 32.69 -28.70
C GLN A 27 36.74 33.00 -27.27
N GLY A 28 36.96 34.27 -26.93
CA GLY A 28 37.24 34.70 -25.55
C GLY A 28 36.07 34.45 -24.60
N ALA A 29 34.83 34.67 -25.08
CA ALA A 29 33.63 34.33 -24.33
C ALA A 29 33.49 32.81 -24.12
N ALA A 30 33.83 31.99 -25.13
CA ALA A 30 33.84 30.54 -25.03
C ALA A 30 34.87 30.02 -24.01
N SER A 31 36.11 30.53 -24.05
CA SER A 31 37.17 30.11 -23.12
C SER A 31 36.86 30.50 -21.68
N PHE A 32 36.30 31.70 -21.44
CA PHE A 32 35.89 32.12 -20.10
C PHE A 32 34.73 31.25 -19.55
N CYS A 33 33.70 31.00 -20.36
CA CYS A 33 32.56 30.18 -19.93
C CYS A 33 32.96 28.70 -19.73
N GLY A 34 33.78 28.14 -20.63
CA GLY A 34 34.31 26.78 -20.51
C GLY A 34 35.24 26.59 -19.31
N SER A 35 36.05 27.60 -18.96
CA SER A 35 36.91 27.54 -17.78
C SER A 35 36.13 27.63 -16.47
N VAL A 36 35.19 28.57 -16.32
CA VAL A 36 34.39 28.73 -15.08
C VAL A 36 33.51 27.49 -14.78
N THR A 37 33.11 26.76 -15.82
CA THR A 37 32.27 25.56 -15.70
C THR A 37 33.06 24.25 -15.71
N HIS A 38 34.37 24.28 -15.97
CA HIS A 38 35.21 23.12 -16.28
C HIS A 38 34.69 22.23 -17.43
N THR A 39 34.04 22.81 -18.46
CA THR A 39 33.45 22.05 -19.58
C THR A 39 34.07 22.36 -20.94
N ILE A 40 34.34 21.30 -21.72
CA ILE A 40 34.82 21.38 -23.11
C ILE A 40 33.63 21.57 -24.09
N SER A 41 32.42 21.18 -23.70
CA SER A 41 31.20 21.28 -24.52
C SER A 41 30.88 22.70 -24.98
N VAL A 42 31.24 23.73 -24.20
CA VAL A 42 31.11 25.14 -24.59
C VAL A 42 31.87 25.46 -25.88
N ALA A 43 33.04 24.85 -26.11
CA ALA A 43 33.78 25.00 -27.36
C ALA A 43 33.00 24.45 -28.56
N VAL A 44 32.35 23.29 -28.37
CA VAL A 44 31.53 22.62 -29.40
C VAL A 44 30.27 23.44 -29.70
N ILE A 45 29.57 23.94 -28.68
CA ILE A 45 28.40 24.80 -28.84
C ILE A 45 28.75 26.07 -29.64
N VAL A 46 29.87 26.73 -29.31
CA VAL A 46 30.30 27.95 -30.02
C VAL A 46 30.79 27.64 -31.44
N PHE A 47 31.38 26.46 -31.66
CA PHE A 47 31.72 25.96 -33.00
C PHE A 47 30.45 25.76 -33.86
N GLU A 48 29.46 25.02 -33.38
CA GLU A 48 28.17 24.77 -34.07
C GLU A 48 27.47 26.08 -34.43
N LEU A 49 27.38 27.01 -33.47
CA LEU A 49 26.81 28.36 -33.68
C LEU A 49 27.59 29.23 -34.69
N THR A 50 28.83 28.87 -35.02
CA THR A 50 29.68 29.59 -35.98
C THR A 50 29.71 28.93 -37.36
N GLY A 51 29.41 27.62 -37.47
CA GLY A 51 29.28 26.89 -38.74
C GLY A 51 30.54 26.87 -39.62
N GLN A 52 31.74 26.99 -39.03
CA GLN A 52 33.02 27.17 -39.73
C GLN A 52 34.13 26.27 -39.16
N LEU A 53 34.22 25.04 -39.70
CA LEU A 53 35.18 23.99 -39.28
C LEU A 53 36.64 24.45 -39.21
N MET A 54 37.07 25.34 -40.11
CA MET A 54 38.48 25.79 -40.19
C MET A 54 39.01 26.51 -38.92
N HIS A 55 38.13 26.89 -37.99
CA HIS A 55 38.52 27.58 -36.75
C HIS A 55 38.27 26.74 -35.48
N ILE A 56 37.96 25.43 -35.60
CA ILE A 56 37.66 24.61 -34.42
C ILE A 56 38.90 24.33 -33.54
N LEU A 57 40.05 24.03 -34.16
CA LEU A 57 41.27 23.63 -33.42
C LEU A 57 41.80 24.73 -32.49
N PRO A 58 41.98 26.01 -32.91
CA PRO A 58 42.46 27.06 -32.01
C PRO A 58 41.51 27.32 -30.84
N VAL A 59 40.19 27.16 -31.06
CA VAL A 59 39.17 27.40 -30.04
C VAL A 59 39.15 26.29 -29.00
N MET A 60 39.23 25.02 -29.42
CA MET A 60 39.35 23.91 -28.48
C MET A 60 40.64 24.00 -27.66
N ILE A 61 41.78 24.36 -28.27
CA ILE A 61 43.03 24.56 -27.54
C ILE A 61 42.90 25.70 -26.52
N ALA A 62 42.33 26.86 -26.90
CA ALA A 62 42.13 27.98 -26.00
C ALA A 62 41.20 27.64 -24.82
N VAL A 63 40.11 26.90 -25.05
CA VAL A 63 39.17 26.45 -24.01
C VAL A 63 39.83 25.41 -23.10
N LEU A 64 40.60 24.46 -23.65
CA LEU A 64 41.33 23.45 -22.87
C LEU A 64 42.39 24.07 -21.96
N VAL A 65 43.21 24.99 -22.47
CA VAL A 65 44.23 25.69 -21.67
C VAL A 65 43.57 26.53 -20.58
N ALA A 66 42.50 27.27 -20.90
CA ALA A 66 41.75 28.06 -19.93
C ALA A 66 41.12 27.17 -18.83
N ASN A 67 40.58 26.00 -19.20
CA ASN A 67 40.05 25.02 -18.26
C ASN A 67 41.14 24.50 -17.31
N ILE A 68 42.25 23.97 -17.85
CA ILE A 68 43.37 23.45 -17.07
C ILE A 68 43.89 24.51 -16.08
N VAL A 69 44.10 25.75 -16.54
CA VAL A 69 44.57 26.84 -15.67
C VAL A 69 43.55 27.16 -14.58
N CYS A 70 42.25 27.22 -14.88
CA CYS A 70 41.19 27.44 -13.89
C CYS A 70 41.15 26.33 -12.83
N SER A 71 41.25 25.06 -13.24
CA SER A 71 41.23 23.90 -12.35
C SER A 71 42.38 23.85 -11.35
N TYR A 72 43.51 24.52 -11.62
CA TYR A 72 44.59 24.69 -10.64
C TYR A 72 44.31 25.77 -9.58
N PHE A 73 43.46 26.76 -9.88
CA PHE A 73 43.19 27.89 -8.97
C PHE A 73 41.88 27.75 -8.19
N GLN A 74 40.82 27.20 -8.80
CA GLN A 74 39.47 27.21 -8.21
C GLN A 74 38.67 25.97 -8.65
N PRO A 75 37.86 25.35 -7.76
CA PRO A 75 36.84 24.37 -8.17
C PRO A 75 35.81 25.00 -9.13
N SER A 76 35.04 24.18 -9.85
CA SER A 76 34.05 24.72 -10.79
C SER A 76 33.00 25.57 -10.06
N ILE A 77 32.32 26.46 -10.80
CA ILE A 77 31.24 27.26 -10.22
C ILE A 77 30.12 26.39 -9.61
N TYR A 78 29.87 25.20 -10.17
CA TYR A 78 28.85 24.29 -9.67
C TYR A 78 29.27 23.62 -8.37
N ASP A 79 30.51 23.13 -8.29
CA ASP A 79 31.07 22.56 -7.06
C ASP A 79 31.11 23.61 -5.95
N SER A 80 31.52 24.83 -6.29
CA SER A 80 31.52 25.98 -5.37
C SER A 80 30.12 26.25 -4.81
N ILE A 81 29.08 26.21 -5.64
CA ILE A 81 27.69 26.38 -5.20
C ILE A 81 27.23 25.21 -4.32
N ILE A 82 27.57 23.97 -4.67
CA ILE A 82 27.23 22.77 -3.90
C ILE A 82 27.84 22.83 -2.49
N LEU A 83 29.10 23.22 -2.40
CA LEU A 83 29.83 23.42 -1.13
C LEU A 83 29.21 24.55 -0.29
N ILE A 84 28.95 25.73 -0.87
CA ILE A 84 28.32 26.86 -0.18
C ILE A 84 26.88 26.54 0.28
N LYS A 85 26.19 25.63 -0.41
CA LYS A 85 24.83 25.19 -0.06
C LYS A 85 24.78 23.98 0.87
N GLU A 86 25.95 23.45 1.29
CA GLU A 86 26.08 22.27 2.16
C GLU A 86 25.19 21.10 1.71
N LEU A 87 25.04 20.91 0.40
CA LEU A 87 24.20 19.85 -0.13
C LEU A 87 24.90 18.49 0.06
N PRO A 88 24.18 17.43 0.47
CA PRO A 88 24.74 16.09 0.57
C PRO A 88 24.97 15.50 -0.83
N TYR A 89 26.04 15.95 -1.47
CA TYR A 89 26.58 15.43 -2.71
C TYR A 89 27.73 14.47 -2.40
N LEU A 90 27.77 13.32 -3.06
CA LEU A 90 28.90 12.40 -2.97
C LEU A 90 29.92 12.80 -4.04
N PRO A 91 31.08 13.38 -3.66
CA PRO A 91 32.10 13.72 -4.64
C PRO A 91 32.59 12.47 -5.37
N GLU A 92 32.99 12.63 -6.63
CA GLU A 92 33.65 11.54 -7.37
C GLU A 92 34.97 11.19 -6.69
N VAL A 93 35.01 10.00 -6.08
CA VAL A 93 36.19 9.49 -5.37
C VAL A 93 37.26 9.14 -6.39
N SER A 94 38.05 10.14 -6.78
CA SER A 94 39.14 9.96 -7.73
C SER A 94 40.09 8.87 -7.21
N HIS A 95 40.29 7.82 -8.02
CA HIS A 95 41.01 6.60 -7.63
C HIS A 95 42.48 6.81 -7.20
N CYS A 96 43.00 8.04 -7.29
CA CYS A 96 44.37 8.43 -6.94
C CYS A 96 44.50 9.06 -5.55
N SER A 97 43.40 9.25 -4.81
CA SER A 97 43.41 9.88 -3.49
C SER A 97 43.74 8.84 -2.38
N HIS A 98 45.01 8.85 -1.94
CA HIS A 98 45.58 7.86 -0.99
C HIS A 98 44.79 7.69 0.32
N GLU A 99 44.07 8.71 0.78
CA GLU A 99 43.34 8.68 2.06
C GLU A 99 42.11 7.75 2.04
N PHE A 100 41.43 7.59 0.90
CA PHE A 100 40.19 6.82 0.81
C PHE A 100 40.40 5.32 0.62
N HIS A 101 41.58 4.88 0.15
CA HIS A 101 41.89 3.47 -0.10
C HIS A 101 41.93 2.60 1.18
N ASN A 102 42.15 3.22 2.34
CA ASN A 102 42.23 2.52 3.62
C ASN A 102 40.90 2.49 4.39
N ILE A 103 39.83 3.09 3.85
CA ILE A 103 38.54 3.19 4.54
C ILE A 103 37.69 1.97 4.20
N VAL A 104 37.35 1.18 5.23
CA VAL A 104 36.51 -0.01 5.07
C VAL A 104 35.05 0.28 5.39
N ALA A 105 34.12 -0.42 4.74
CA ALA A 105 32.68 -0.22 4.95
C ALA A 105 32.25 -0.38 6.43
N GLU A 106 32.96 -1.20 7.21
CA GLU A 106 32.76 -1.37 8.65
C GLU A 106 32.89 -0.06 9.44
N GLN A 107 33.76 0.87 9.01
CA GLN A 107 33.96 2.17 9.68
C GLN A 107 32.85 3.18 9.39
N ILE A 108 32.08 2.97 8.31
CA ILE A 108 31.03 3.89 7.84
C ILE A 108 29.62 3.34 8.18
N MET A 109 29.45 2.02 8.22
CA MET A 109 28.14 1.40 8.37
C MET A 109 27.53 1.64 9.75
N VAL A 110 26.22 1.89 9.78
CA VAL A 110 25.46 1.91 11.03
C VAL A 110 25.25 0.47 11.49
N THR A 111 25.84 0.09 12.62
CA THR A 111 25.78 -1.27 13.16
C THR A 111 24.42 -1.61 13.81
N ASP A 112 23.72 -0.62 14.38
CA ASP A 112 22.38 -0.77 14.95
C ASP A 112 21.28 -0.74 13.88
N VAL A 113 21.22 -1.78 13.05
CA VAL A 113 20.21 -1.95 12.00
C VAL A 113 18.94 -2.57 12.57
N LYS A 114 17.80 -1.88 12.46
CA LYS A 114 16.49 -2.44 12.82
C LYS A 114 15.97 -3.35 11.71
N TYR A 115 15.73 -4.62 12.03
CA TYR A 115 15.35 -5.68 11.10
C TYR A 115 14.00 -6.31 11.42
N ILE A 116 13.47 -7.08 10.46
CA ILE A 116 12.22 -7.83 10.56
C ILE A 116 12.53 -9.30 10.29
N TRP A 117 12.21 -10.21 11.21
CA TRP A 117 12.37 -11.65 10.98
C TRP A 117 11.05 -12.34 10.64
N LYS A 118 11.12 -13.51 9.99
CA LYS A 118 9.94 -14.26 9.50
C LYS A 118 8.95 -14.64 10.61
N GLY A 119 9.43 -14.80 11.84
CA GLY A 119 8.63 -15.14 13.03
C GLY A 119 8.12 -13.95 13.86
N MET A 120 8.32 -12.69 13.44
CA MET A 120 7.95 -11.54 14.27
C MET A 120 6.43 -11.39 14.40
N THR A 121 5.95 -11.18 15.64
CA THR A 121 4.53 -10.89 15.89
C THR A 121 4.12 -9.55 15.27
N TYR A 122 2.93 -9.48 14.67
CA TYR A 122 2.44 -8.23 14.05
C TYR A 122 2.44 -7.02 14.99
N PHE A 123 2.26 -7.21 16.29
CA PHE A 123 2.39 -6.14 17.30
C PHE A 123 3.81 -5.57 17.34
N GLN A 124 4.82 -6.43 17.51
CA GLN A 124 6.23 -6.04 17.51
C GLN A 124 6.61 -5.37 16.18
N MET A 125 6.13 -5.90 15.05
CA MET A 125 6.33 -5.31 13.73
C MET A 125 5.75 -3.89 13.65
N LYS A 126 4.52 -3.68 14.14
CA LYS A 126 3.90 -2.35 14.21
C LYS A 126 4.72 -1.40 15.09
N SER A 127 5.18 -1.84 16.26
CA SER A 127 6.04 -1.03 17.15
C SER A 127 7.39 -0.66 16.51
N VAL A 128 8.04 -1.58 15.80
CA VAL A 128 9.30 -1.32 15.07
C VAL A 128 9.08 -0.30 13.95
N ILE A 129 7.97 -0.38 13.22
CA ILE A 129 7.60 0.63 12.22
C ILE A 129 7.36 1.98 12.90
N GLU A 130 6.46 2.06 13.88
CA GLU A 130 6.02 3.31 14.50
C GLU A 130 7.15 4.08 15.20
N SER A 131 8.07 3.37 15.87
CA SER A 131 9.26 3.97 16.49
C SER A 131 10.26 4.55 15.48
N ASN A 132 10.46 3.88 14.33
CA ASN A 132 11.53 4.23 13.39
C ASN A 132 11.03 5.04 12.19
N ARG A 133 10.39 6.20 12.41
CA ARG A 133 9.74 7.01 11.34
C ARG A 133 10.65 7.45 10.19
N ARG A 134 11.96 7.51 10.38
CA ARG A 134 12.94 7.95 9.35
C ARG A 134 13.26 6.89 8.29
N LEU A 135 13.11 5.59 8.61
CA LEU A 135 13.49 4.50 7.71
C LEU A 135 12.46 4.30 6.59
N ARG A 136 12.91 4.33 5.33
CA ARG A 136 12.05 4.14 4.14
C ARG A 136 11.77 2.66 3.82
N SER A 137 12.69 1.78 4.19
CA SER A 137 12.61 0.33 4.05
C SER A 137 13.21 -0.36 5.28
N PHE A 138 12.85 -1.62 5.47
CA PHE A 138 13.40 -2.48 6.52
C PHE A 138 14.02 -3.74 5.88
N PRO A 139 15.19 -4.19 6.35
CA PRO A 139 15.73 -5.48 5.96
C PRO A 139 14.89 -6.62 6.55
N VAL A 140 14.61 -7.61 5.71
CA VAL A 140 13.93 -8.86 6.09
C VAL A 140 15.00 -9.93 6.30
N VAL A 141 14.97 -10.54 7.46
CA VAL A 141 15.97 -11.48 7.98
C VAL A 141 15.31 -12.85 8.18
N LEU A 142 16.09 -13.93 8.07
CA LEU A 142 15.58 -15.28 8.30
C LEU A 142 15.15 -15.48 9.76
N ASP A 143 16.08 -15.30 10.69
CA ASP A 143 15.87 -15.51 12.12
C ASP A 143 16.75 -14.62 13.00
N GLN A 144 16.40 -14.46 14.28
CA GLN A 144 17.10 -13.57 15.21
C GLN A 144 18.55 -13.97 15.48
N ASP A 145 18.84 -15.28 15.57
CA ASP A 145 20.19 -15.78 15.85
C ASP A 145 21.08 -15.75 14.60
N SER A 146 20.56 -16.26 13.48
CA SER A 146 21.30 -16.39 12.23
C SER A 146 21.60 -15.04 11.55
N ARG A 147 20.71 -14.05 11.72
CA ARG A 147 20.77 -12.71 11.11
C ARG A 147 21.06 -12.68 9.59
N ILE A 148 20.73 -13.76 8.88
CA ILE A 148 20.88 -13.84 7.43
C ILE A 148 19.84 -12.94 6.74
N LEU A 149 20.31 -12.00 5.93
CA LEU A 149 19.48 -11.12 5.12
C LEU A 149 18.82 -11.88 3.98
N LEU A 150 17.48 -11.86 3.93
CA LEU A 150 16.67 -12.45 2.85
C LEU A 150 16.27 -11.41 1.80
N GLY A 151 16.16 -10.13 2.17
CA GLY A 151 15.76 -9.06 1.27
C GLY A 151 15.42 -7.77 2.01
N SER A 152 14.63 -6.90 1.37
CA SER A 152 14.10 -5.68 2.02
C SER A 152 12.65 -5.45 1.65
N VAL A 153 11.92 -4.77 2.54
CA VAL A 153 10.52 -4.40 2.34
C VAL A 153 10.34 -2.89 2.52
N SER A 154 9.60 -2.26 1.62
CA SER A 154 9.25 -0.84 1.74
C SER A 154 8.30 -0.61 2.92
N ARG A 155 8.57 0.44 3.70
CA ARG A 155 7.75 0.86 4.84
C ARG A 155 6.28 1.00 4.48
N LYS A 156 5.96 1.60 3.33
CA LYS A 156 4.57 1.87 2.91
C LYS A 156 3.81 0.55 2.78
N VAL A 157 4.31 -0.33 1.92
CA VAL A 157 3.77 -1.68 1.67
C VAL A 157 3.64 -2.47 2.97
N LEU A 158 4.64 -2.39 3.85
CA LEU A 158 4.61 -3.08 5.14
C LEU A 158 3.52 -2.54 6.08
N SER A 159 3.39 -1.21 6.20
CA SER A 159 2.31 -0.58 6.98
C SER A 159 0.93 -0.98 6.44
N ASP A 160 0.75 -0.96 5.12
CA ASP A 160 -0.51 -1.34 4.48
C ASP A 160 -0.85 -2.82 4.74
N LEU A 161 0.15 -3.71 4.66
CA LEU A 161 -0.02 -5.14 4.97
C LEU A 161 -0.35 -5.40 6.45
N VAL A 162 0.28 -4.68 7.38
CA VAL A 162 0.01 -4.79 8.83
C VAL A 162 -1.40 -4.25 9.15
N GLU A 163 -1.79 -3.12 8.60
CA GLU A 163 -3.12 -2.53 8.83
C GLU A 163 -4.24 -3.40 8.20
N ASN A 164 -3.99 -4.02 7.04
CA ASN A 164 -4.91 -5.00 6.45
C ASN A 164 -5.08 -6.29 7.28
N LYS A 165 -4.18 -6.60 8.23
CA LYS A 165 -4.25 -7.81 9.09
C LYS A 165 -4.65 -7.52 10.54
N VAL A 166 -4.27 -6.37 11.08
CA VAL A 166 -4.43 -6.02 12.51
C VAL A 166 -5.20 -4.71 12.72
N GLY A 167 -5.46 -3.97 11.64
CA GLY A 167 -6.20 -2.73 11.66
C GLY A 167 -7.68 -2.89 11.99
N ASP A 168 -8.36 -1.76 12.14
CA ASP A 168 -9.74 -1.72 12.62
C ASP A 168 -10.72 -2.47 11.73
N GLN A 169 -10.52 -2.47 10.41
CA GLN A 169 -11.37 -3.21 9.47
C GLN A 169 -11.25 -4.73 9.69
N ALA A 170 -10.02 -5.24 9.81
CA ALA A 170 -9.77 -6.65 10.10
C ALA A 170 -10.35 -7.07 11.47
N ARG A 171 -10.18 -6.22 12.49
CA ARG A 171 -10.77 -6.44 13.83
C ARG A 171 -12.30 -6.46 13.80
N ARG A 172 -12.95 -5.54 13.08
CA ARG A 172 -14.41 -5.52 12.92
C ARG A 172 -14.92 -6.76 12.18
N GLN A 173 -14.26 -7.17 11.10
CA GLN A 173 -14.63 -8.37 10.35
C GLN A 173 -14.52 -9.65 11.20
N GLU A 174 -13.43 -9.83 11.95
CA GLU A 174 -13.28 -10.99 12.84
C GLU A 174 -14.25 -10.94 14.03
N ALA A 175 -14.56 -9.77 14.58
CA ALA A 175 -15.60 -9.62 15.62
C ALA A 175 -16.99 -10.02 15.08
N LEU A 176 -17.36 -9.57 13.88
CA LEU A 176 -18.60 -9.97 13.21
C LEU A 176 -18.63 -11.48 12.93
N ARG A 177 -17.51 -12.08 12.51
CA ARG A 177 -17.40 -13.53 12.32
C ARG A 177 -17.61 -14.30 13.63
N ARG A 178 -17.03 -13.82 14.74
CA ARG A 178 -17.22 -14.43 16.07
C ARG A 178 -18.65 -14.31 16.57
N LEU A 179 -19.29 -13.16 16.39
CA LEU A 179 -20.71 -12.96 16.71
C LEU A 179 -21.60 -13.91 15.90
N ARG A 180 -21.39 -14.00 14.57
CA ARG A 180 -22.13 -14.95 13.71
C ARG A 180 -21.96 -16.39 14.18
N ASN A 181 -20.73 -16.81 14.49
CA ASN A 181 -20.46 -18.17 14.96
C ASN A 181 -21.11 -18.44 16.33
N ALA A 182 -21.11 -17.45 17.24
CA ALA A 182 -21.78 -17.56 18.53
C ALA A 182 -23.29 -17.73 18.38
N VAL A 183 -23.94 -16.90 17.56
CA VAL A 183 -25.37 -16.99 17.22
C VAL A 183 -25.70 -18.35 16.61
N PHE A 184 -24.96 -18.80 15.59
CA PHE A 184 -25.18 -20.11 14.97
C PHE A 184 -25.03 -21.28 15.97
N SER A 185 -24.08 -21.18 16.90
CA SER A 185 -23.90 -22.18 17.96
C SER A 185 -25.02 -22.17 19.01
N GLN A 186 -25.61 -21.02 19.31
CA GLN A 186 -26.80 -20.92 20.16
C GLN A 186 -28.03 -21.45 19.45
N GLU A 187 -28.23 -21.12 18.18
CA GLU A 187 -29.37 -21.60 17.39
C GLU A 187 -29.32 -23.13 17.24
N SER A 188 -28.15 -23.70 16.94
CA SER A 188 -27.95 -25.15 16.93
C SER A 188 -28.30 -25.82 18.28
N ARG A 189 -27.96 -25.17 19.41
CA ARG A 189 -28.37 -25.65 20.74
C ARG A 189 -29.88 -25.53 20.95
N ASN A 190 -30.49 -24.39 20.60
CA ASN A 190 -31.91 -24.15 20.77
C ASN A 190 -32.76 -25.13 19.94
N LEU A 191 -32.38 -25.44 18.70
CA LEU A 191 -33.03 -26.47 17.89
C LEU A 191 -32.92 -27.86 18.55
N SER A 192 -31.78 -28.19 19.17
CA SER A 192 -31.63 -29.45 19.90
C SER A 192 -32.52 -29.49 21.15
N SER A 193 -32.62 -28.39 21.91
CA SER A 193 -33.51 -28.28 23.09
C SER A 193 -34.97 -28.44 22.70
N ALA A 194 -35.43 -27.72 21.68
CA ALA A 194 -36.81 -27.77 21.20
C ALA A 194 -37.17 -29.15 20.64
N SER A 195 -36.22 -29.84 20.00
CA SER A 195 -36.42 -31.22 19.52
C SER A 195 -36.58 -32.21 20.68
N VAL A 196 -35.86 -32.01 21.79
CA VAL A 196 -35.99 -32.82 23.01
C VAL A 196 -37.33 -32.54 23.71
N GLU A 197 -37.71 -31.27 23.89
CA GLU A 197 -39.01 -30.88 24.47
C GLU A 197 -40.19 -31.49 23.68
N TYR A 198 -40.15 -31.36 22.34
CA TYR A 198 -41.17 -31.92 21.47
C TYR A 198 -41.26 -33.46 21.56
N HIS A 199 -40.13 -34.14 21.76
CA HIS A 199 -40.11 -35.57 21.98
C HIS A 199 -40.66 -35.97 23.35
N THR A 200 -40.37 -35.21 24.41
CA THR A 200 -40.91 -35.46 25.75
C THR A 200 -42.42 -35.23 25.80
N ASP A 201 -42.93 -34.14 25.23
CA ASP A 201 -44.38 -33.84 25.18
C ASP A 201 -45.15 -34.92 24.41
N ARG A 202 -44.60 -35.38 23.28
CA ARG A 202 -45.19 -36.45 22.49
C ARG A 202 -45.27 -37.77 23.27
N GLU A 203 -44.29 -38.08 24.12
CA GLU A 203 -44.31 -39.29 24.94
C GLU A 203 -45.27 -39.17 26.12
N LEU A 204 -45.33 -37.99 26.76
CA LEU A 204 -46.24 -37.68 27.85
C LEU A 204 -47.72 -37.73 27.37
N ALA A 205 -48.00 -37.25 26.16
CA ALA A 205 -49.31 -37.37 25.51
C ALA A 205 -49.74 -38.83 25.25
N LYS A 206 -48.81 -39.72 24.86
CA LYS A 206 -49.11 -41.17 24.73
C LYS A 206 -49.47 -41.76 26.08
N GLN A 207 -48.71 -41.47 27.14
CA GLN A 207 -48.97 -41.98 28.50
C GLN A 207 -50.35 -41.53 29.01
N LEU A 208 -50.68 -40.24 28.88
CA LEU A 208 -52.00 -39.71 29.26
C LEU A 208 -53.14 -40.37 28.45
N THR A 209 -52.90 -40.68 27.18
CA THR A 209 -53.89 -41.38 26.35
C THR A 209 -54.11 -42.82 26.82
N LEU A 210 -53.04 -43.57 27.10
CA LEU A 210 -53.12 -44.92 27.66
C LEU A 210 -53.80 -44.94 29.03
N GLN A 211 -53.53 -43.94 29.88
CA GLN A 211 -54.17 -43.79 31.19
C GLN A 211 -55.68 -43.47 31.05
N ARG A 212 -56.08 -42.70 30.04
CA ARG A 212 -57.50 -42.47 29.69
C ARG A 212 -58.18 -43.74 29.15
N PHE A 213 -57.49 -44.57 28.36
CA PHE A 213 -58.02 -45.89 27.96
C PHE A 213 -58.22 -46.82 29.17
N SER A 214 -57.28 -46.82 30.13
CA SER A 214 -57.38 -47.59 31.37
C SER A 214 -58.57 -47.15 32.23
N SER A 215 -58.78 -45.85 32.44
CA SER A 215 -59.91 -45.34 33.22
C SER A 215 -61.26 -45.45 32.50
N ALA A 216 -61.29 -45.37 31.16
CA ALA A 216 -62.48 -45.67 30.37
C ALA A 216 -62.89 -47.16 30.48
N HIS A 217 -61.93 -48.08 30.50
CA HIS A 217 -62.20 -49.50 30.72
C HIS A 217 -62.78 -49.76 32.12
N LEU A 218 -62.32 -49.02 33.14
CA LEU A 218 -62.85 -49.11 34.50
C LEU A 218 -64.29 -48.55 34.59
N SER A 219 -64.63 -47.50 33.85
CA SER A 219 -65.97 -46.90 33.86
C SER A 219 -67.02 -47.75 33.10
N LEU A 220 -66.61 -48.54 32.10
CA LEU A 220 -67.47 -49.52 31.42
C LEU A 220 -67.81 -50.73 32.29
N LEU A 221 -66.95 -51.11 33.24
CA LEU A 221 -67.22 -52.17 34.22
C LEU A 221 -68.13 -51.71 35.37
N GLY A 222 -68.37 -50.40 35.52
CA GLY A 222 -69.20 -49.82 36.58
C GLY A 222 -70.71 -49.71 36.27
N LYS A 223 -71.18 -50.07 35.06
CA LYS A 223 -72.59 -49.90 34.64
C LYS A 223 -73.25 -51.20 34.14
N LYS A 224 -73.35 -52.21 35.02
CA LYS A 224 -74.20 -53.40 34.79
C LYS A 224 -75.04 -53.81 36.01
N SER A 225 -75.71 -52.85 36.67
CA SER A 225 -76.62 -53.16 37.78
C SER A 225 -77.68 -52.09 38.10
N ARG A 226 -78.62 -51.81 37.19
CA ARG A 226 -80.07 -51.72 37.50
C ARG A 226 -80.93 -51.52 36.25
N SER A 227 -82.16 -52.02 36.32
CA SER A 227 -83.14 -52.18 35.24
C SER A 227 -84.38 -51.31 35.44
N ARG A 228 -85.08 -50.96 34.34
CA ARG A 228 -86.50 -50.50 34.26
C ARG A 228 -86.81 -49.17 34.99
N SER A 229 -87.82 -48.37 34.61
CA SER A 229 -88.78 -48.37 33.48
C SER A 229 -89.39 -46.95 33.35
N GLU A 230 -90.21 -46.73 32.30
CA GLU A 230 -91.03 -45.51 32.06
C GLU A 230 -90.25 -44.22 31.72
N GLY A 231 -90.74 -43.29 30.90
CA GLY A 231 -92.01 -43.24 30.14
C GLY A 231 -92.01 -42.09 29.11
N ARG A 232 -93.11 -41.97 28.34
CA ARG A 232 -93.38 -40.98 27.27
C ARG A 232 -92.96 -39.52 27.57
N GLY A 233 -92.58 -38.77 26.53
CA GLY A 233 -92.54 -37.31 26.53
C GLY A 233 -92.19 -36.73 25.15
N ASP A 234 -93.00 -35.77 24.66
CA ASP A 234 -92.98 -35.31 23.27
C ASP A 234 -92.00 -34.16 22.95
N CYS A 235 -91.48 -34.21 21.72
CA CYS A 235 -91.46 -33.16 20.69
C CYS A 235 -91.15 -31.67 21.00
N SER A 236 -90.38 -31.09 20.06
CA SER A 236 -90.40 -29.68 19.57
C SER A 236 -89.37 -28.63 20.06
N LYS A 237 -88.61 -28.15 19.05
CA LYS A 237 -88.20 -26.76 18.75
C LYS A 237 -87.15 -26.06 19.64
N LEU A 238 -86.00 -25.74 19.03
CA LEU A 238 -85.57 -24.41 18.49
C LEU A 238 -84.07 -24.53 18.12
N LEU A 239 -83.64 -24.56 16.85
CA LEU A 239 -83.54 -23.52 15.80
C LEU A 239 -82.47 -22.41 16.04
N HIS A 240 -81.56 -22.28 15.05
CA HIS A 240 -80.65 -21.14 14.76
C HIS A 240 -79.58 -20.79 15.83
N SER A 241 -78.39 -20.22 15.53
CA SER A 241 -77.59 -19.95 14.30
C SER A 241 -76.18 -19.46 14.75
N ALA A 242 -75.09 -19.33 13.97
CA ALA A 242 -74.79 -19.40 12.53
C ALA A 242 -73.44 -20.17 12.33
N GLY A 243 -72.71 -20.24 11.20
CA GLY A 243 -72.82 -19.66 9.86
C GLY A 243 -71.71 -18.64 9.51
N MET A 244 -70.61 -19.11 8.86
CA MET A 244 -69.67 -18.37 7.98
C MET A 244 -68.82 -17.23 8.62
N ASP A 245 -67.61 -16.85 8.20
CA ASP A 245 -66.55 -17.35 7.29
C ASP A 245 -65.20 -16.69 7.72
N GLY A 246 -64.03 -17.11 7.21
CA GLY A 246 -62.77 -16.38 7.49
C GLY A 246 -61.47 -16.98 6.95
N SER A 247 -61.06 -16.54 5.75
CA SER A 247 -59.87 -16.93 4.97
C SER A 247 -58.53 -17.12 5.70
N CYS A 248 -57.73 -18.05 5.17
CA CYS A 248 -56.26 -17.92 5.11
C CYS A 248 -55.81 -17.92 3.65
N GLY A 249 -55.03 -16.91 3.29
CA GLY A 249 -54.38 -16.67 2.00
C GLY A 249 -53.34 -15.57 2.17
#